data_AF-A0A9P4TSF9-F1
#
_entry.id   AF-A0A9P4TSF9-F1
#
_cell.length_a   1.000
_cell.length_b   1.000
_cell.length_c   1.000
_cell.angle_alpha   90.00
_cell.angle_beta   90.00
_cell.angle_gamma   90.00
#
_symmetry.space_group_name_H-M   'P 1'
#
loop_
_entity.id
_entity.type
_entity.pdbx_description
1 polymer ?
#
loop_
_entity_poly.entity_id
_entity_poly.type
_entity_poly.pdbx_seq_one_letter_code
_entity_poly.pdbx_strand_id
1 'polypeptide(L)'
;MPTKEHNVEFYYDISCPFAYIALLRIEALASRINANIIWTPVLLGAVYRLTAAPQGAAGSASDVFNPAKRQISSASFARTLKRYHVPHNPALTHLRKTTTALRLILDFPNEDRPALTKALYKAYWVDAKDITDHNVLLDIARQSGIASAQALTMDIFYDETDRKELERAANDVIAKGSPGVPAFWVEDEVYTDGKGTQHQGRLYWGQDRMLFVEAQLKALQLGVSFSAVPNISSLHPRVIWKLPDPIARSAVKLEFWFDFSSPWAFLGWTQLNSLRKMFGSRLEIVMKPILLGALSREIGAPMMPMMAVSEQKRNQGYLDMVDWVRYWNAVHGQERTMDKRIEFRFTDTFPIRSPVLLRCAIVDPGCIPVIYRACWEENLDIADERILAGKLASAGIDAASLFAQASTQRVKDILRVNTQEAKDLGICGVPSYRVSYGNADDWPTKSGILWGQDEMNVVKDLLAGWNEEKDYYSVARVRDNSDKNESKEGAKL
;
A
#
# COMPACT_ATOMS: atom_id res chain seq x y z
N MET A 1 7.32 -31.96 -13.12
CA MET A 1 7.28 -32.35 -11.70
C MET A 1 5.96 -31.87 -11.13
N PRO A 2 5.26 -32.62 -10.26
CA PRO A 2 4.06 -32.09 -9.61
C PRO A 2 4.47 -30.84 -8.83
N THR A 3 3.84 -29.70 -9.15
CA THR A 3 4.08 -28.43 -8.46
C THR A 3 3.72 -28.60 -6.99
N LYS A 4 4.67 -28.41 -6.08
CA LYS A 4 4.41 -28.38 -4.64
C LYS A 4 3.29 -27.37 -4.41
N GLU A 5 2.21 -27.80 -3.78
CA GLU A 5 1.12 -26.90 -3.41
C GLU A 5 1.63 -26.01 -2.27
N HIS A 6 1.52 -24.70 -2.46
CA HIS A 6 1.96 -23.70 -1.48
C HIS A 6 0.74 -23.14 -0.74
N ASN A 7 0.89 -22.90 0.55
CA ASN A 7 -0.18 -22.35 1.37
C ASN A 7 0.00 -20.83 1.57
N VAL A 8 -1.12 -20.13 1.55
CA VAL A 8 -1.22 -18.77 2.10
C VAL A 8 -2.30 -18.76 3.18
N GLU A 9 -1.90 -18.39 4.39
CA GLU A 9 -2.85 -18.22 5.48
C GLU A 9 -3.38 -16.78 5.50
N PHE A 10 -4.69 -16.64 5.42
CA PHE A 10 -5.41 -15.37 5.29
C PHE A 10 -6.14 -15.04 6.58
N TYR A 11 -5.68 -14.00 7.27
CA TYR A 11 -6.28 -13.49 8.48
C TYR A 11 -7.19 -12.32 8.21
N TYR A 12 -8.42 -12.38 8.72
CA TYR A 12 -9.44 -11.38 8.46
C TYR A 12 -10.47 -11.24 9.59
N ASP A 13 -11.14 -10.08 9.62
CA ASP A 13 -12.28 -9.80 10.48
C ASP A 13 -13.38 -9.20 9.60
N ILE A 14 -14.63 -9.65 9.76
CA ILE A 14 -15.80 -9.16 9.00
C ILE A 14 -15.97 -7.64 9.10
N SER A 15 -15.55 -7.04 10.23
CA SER A 15 -15.63 -5.60 10.48
C SER A 15 -14.58 -4.79 9.72
N CYS A 16 -13.58 -5.41 9.09
CA CYS A 16 -12.51 -4.71 8.39
C CYS A 16 -12.83 -4.53 6.88
N PRO A 17 -12.98 -3.28 6.39
CA PRO A 17 -13.30 -3.05 4.99
C PRO A 17 -12.13 -3.42 4.06
N PHE A 18 -10.88 -3.28 4.52
CA PHE A 18 -9.72 -3.70 3.73
C PHE A 18 -9.64 -5.22 3.59
N ALA A 19 -10.10 -5.97 4.62
CA ALA A 19 -10.16 -7.43 4.55
C ALA A 19 -11.29 -7.90 3.62
N TYR A 20 -12.39 -7.14 3.54
CA TYR A 20 -13.40 -7.34 2.51
C TYR A 20 -12.87 -7.11 1.10
N ILE A 21 -12.06 -6.07 0.86
CA ILE A 21 -11.41 -5.85 -0.45
C ILE A 21 -10.47 -7.01 -0.78
N ALA A 22 -9.70 -7.50 0.19
CA ALA A 22 -8.80 -8.65 0.01
C ALA A 22 -9.58 -9.94 -0.33
N LEU A 23 -10.68 -10.20 0.38
CA LEU A 23 -11.57 -11.34 0.14
C LEU A 23 -11.98 -11.46 -1.32
N LEU A 24 -12.41 -10.35 -1.93
CA LEU A 24 -12.89 -10.32 -3.31
C LEU A 24 -11.81 -10.64 -4.35
N ARG A 25 -10.53 -10.71 -3.93
CA ARG A 25 -9.37 -10.86 -4.81
C ARG A 25 -8.54 -12.11 -4.52
N ILE A 26 -8.58 -12.64 -3.30
CA ILE A 26 -7.63 -13.67 -2.83
C ILE A 26 -7.78 -15.01 -3.56
N GLU A 27 -9.01 -15.44 -3.86
CA GLU A 27 -9.23 -16.71 -4.58
C GLU A 27 -8.73 -16.64 -6.02
N ALA A 28 -8.94 -15.50 -6.69
CA ALA A 28 -8.40 -15.29 -8.02
C ALA A 28 -6.86 -15.30 -8.02
N LEU A 29 -6.24 -14.72 -6.98
CA LEU A 29 -4.79 -14.79 -6.76
C LEU A 29 -4.32 -16.24 -6.58
N ALA A 30 -4.95 -16.98 -5.67
CA ALA A 30 -4.58 -18.36 -5.36
C ALA A 30 -4.77 -19.31 -6.55
N SER A 31 -5.84 -19.13 -7.32
CA SER A 31 -6.13 -19.91 -8.53
C SER A 31 -5.04 -19.74 -9.61
N ARG A 32 -4.52 -18.53 -9.83
CA ARG A 32 -3.48 -18.27 -10.85
C ARG A 32 -2.17 -19.01 -10.59
N ILE A 33 -1.91 -19.38 -9.35
CA ILE A 33 -0.63 -19.94 -8.89
C ILE A 33 -0.78 -21.33 -8.24
N ASN A 34 -1.99 -21.90 -8.29
CA ASN A 34 -2.32 -23.16 -7.63
C ASN A 34 -1.88 -23.21 -6.15
N ALA A 35 -2.17 -22.14 -5.42
CA ALA A 35 -1.95 -22.07 -3.97
C ALA A 35 -3.23 -22.41 -3.21
N ASN A 36 -3.07 -23.05 -2.06
CA ASN A 36 -4.17 -23.28 -1.13
C ASN A 36 -4.30 -22.12 -0.14
N ILE A 37 -5.53 -21.77 0.22
CA ILE A 37 -5.82 -20.70 1.18
C ILE A 37 -6.25 -21.33 2.50
N ILE A 38 -5.56 -20.96 3.58
CA ILE A 38 -6.00 -21.25 4.95
C ILE A 38 -6.79 -20.05 5.44
N TRP A 39 -8.09 -20.22 5.68
CA TRP A 39 -9.03 -19.17 6.06
C TRP A 39 -9.08 -19.04 7.57
N THR A 40 -8.44 -18.01 8.10
CA THR A 40 -8.25 -17.84 9.56
C THR A 40 -8.97 -16.57 10.04
N PRO A 41 -10.27 -16.64 10.40
CA PRO A 41 -10.96 -15.50 10.98
C PRO A 41 -10.32 -15.14 12.34
N VAL A 42 -10.14 -13.85 12.57
CA VAL A 42 -9.58 -13.30 13.82
C VAL A 42 -10.40 -12.13 14.31
N LEU A 43 -10.43 -11.91 15.62
CA LEU A 43 -11.05 -10.74 16.21
C LEU A 43 -10.07 -9.57 16.21
N LEU A 44 -10.25 -8.60 15.29
CA LEU A 44 -9.37 -7.45 15.12
C LEU A 44 -9.25 -6.62 16.41
N GLY A 45 -10.35 -6.47 17.15
CA GLY A 45 -10.34 -5.81 18.45
C GLY A 45 -9.42 -6.50 19.47
N ALA A 46 -9.27 -7.83 19.42
CA ALA A 46 -8.32 -8.55 20.26
C ALA A 46 -6.88 -8.28 19.83
N VAL A 47 -6.60 -8.27 18.52
CA VAL A 47 -5.28 -7.93 17.97
C VAL A 47 -4.84 -6.54 18.44
N TYR A 48 -5.71 -5.53 18.38
CA TYR A 48 -5.37 -4.18 18.84
C TYR A 48 -5.09 -4.11 20.35
N ARG A 49 -5.91 -4.75 21.18
CA ARG A 49 -5.69 -4.77 22.64
C ARG A 49 -4.39 -5.47 23.02
N LEU A 50 -4.14 -6.65 22.46
CA LEU A 50 -2.97 -7.47 22.77
C LEU A 50 -1.66 -6.85 22.28
N THR A 51 -1.71 -6.03 21.24
CA THR A 51 -0.53 -5.30 20.71
C THR A 51 -0.41 -3.88 21.27
N ALA A 52 -1.25 -3.49 22.24
CA ALA A 52 -1.36 -2.13 22.77
C ALA A 52 -1.43 -1.06 21.66
N ALA A 53 -2.12 -1.39 20.56
CA ALA A 53 -2.26 -0.50 19.42
C ALA A 53 -3.16 0.69 19.79
N PRO A 54 -2.74 1.94 19.51
CA PRO A 54 -3.59 3.10 19.74
C PRO A 54 -4.82 3.09 18.81
N GLN A 55 -4.66 2.56 17.59
CA GLN A 55 -5.79 2.31 16.70
C GLN A 55 -6.72 1.23 17.30
N GLY A 56 -8.02 1.51 17.30
CA GLY A 56 -9.04 0.57 17.81
C GLY A 56 -9.44 0.75 19.27
N ALA A 57 -8.76 1.61 20.04
CA ALA A 57 -9.14 1.91 21.43
C ALA A 57 -10.48 2.66 21.57
N ALA A 58 -10.90 3.38 20.51
CA ALA A 58 -12.09 4.23 20.51
C ALA A 58 -13.10 3.89 19.39
N GLY A 59 -12.91 2.78 18.67
CA GLY A 59 -13.74 2.44 17.49
C GLY A 59 -12.89 2.11 16.26
N SER A 60 -13.04 2.91 15.20
CA SER A 60 -12.32 2.71 13.95
C SER A 60 -10.83 3.02 14.09
N ALA A 61 -9.99 2.33 13.31
CA ALA A 61 -8.58 2.66 13.21
C ALA A 61 -8.32 4.09 12.70
N SER A 62 -9.27 4.70 11.99
CA SER A 62 -9.17 6.08 11.50
C SER A 62 -9.44 7.15 12.56
N ASP A 63 -9.96 6.77 13.72
CA ASP A 63 -10.37 7.73 14.75
C ASP A 63 -9.16 8.42 15.41
N VAL A 64 -8.01 7.74 15.42
CA VAL A 64 -6.72 8.30 15.87
C VAL A 64 -6.02 9.16 14.81
N PHE A 65 -6.59 9.30 13.60
CA PHE A 65 -6.00 10.14 12.55
C PHE A 65 -6.36 11.60 12.77
N ASN A 66 -5.37 12.48 12.55
CA ASN A 66 -5.64 13.92 12.38
C ASN A 66 -6.54 14.16 11.15
N PRO A 67 -7.21 15.33 11.05
CA PRO A 67 -8.16 15.61 9.98
C PRO A 67 -7.60 15.42 8.56
N ALA A 68 -6.38 15.91 8.30
CA ALA A 68 -5.75 15.82 6.99
C ALA A 68 -5.53 14.36 6.56
N LYS A 69 -4.97 13.54 7.46
CA LYS A 69 -4.78 12.11 7.21
C LYS A 69 -6.10 11.38 7.03
N ARG A 70 -7.11 11.69 7.84
CA ARG A 70 -8.45 11.09 7.72
C ARG A 70 -9.04 11.37 6.34
N GLN A 71 -9.01 12.64 5.89
CA GLN A 71 -9.54 13.04 4.59
C GLN A 71 -8.84 12.30 3.44
N ILE A 72 -7.51 12.29 3.40
CA ILE A 72 -6.75 11.60 2.35
C ILE A 72 -6.97 10.08 2.39
N SER A 73 -6.98 9.46 3.56
CA SER A 73 -7.25 8.02 3.69
C SER A 73 -8.67 7.65 3.26
N SER A 74 -9.68 8.48 3.57
CA SER A 74 -11.05 8.28 3.09
C SER A 74 -11.16 8.42 1.57
N ALA A 75 -10.47 9.40 0.98
CA ALA A 75 -10.42 9.57 -0.48
C ALA A 75 -9.73 8.38 -1.17
N SER A 76 -8.60 7.91 -0.64
CA SER A 76 -7.90 6.71 -1.14
C SER A 76 -8.76 5.45 -1.01
N PHE A 77 -9.49 5.29 0.10
CA PHE A 77 -10.42 4.18 0.26
C PHE A 77 -11.55 4.22 -0.78
N ALA A 78 -12.22 5.36 -0.96
CA ALA A 78 -13.27 5.52 -1.97
C ALA A 78 -12.74 5.26 -3.40
N ARG A 79 -11.54 5.74 -3.70
CA ARG A 79 -10.84 5.45 -4.95
C ARG A 79 -10.59 3.96 -5.13
N THR A 80 -10.13 3.27 -4.09
CA THR A 80 -9.87 1.83 -4.11
C THR A 80 -11.15 1.03 -4.39
N LEU A 81 -12.28 1.42 -3.79
CA LEU A 81 -13.58 0.78 -4.06
C LEU A 81 -13.96 0.90 -5.54
N LYS A 82 -13.87 2.09 -6.12
CA LYS A 82 -14.11 2.32 -7.56
C LYS A 82 -13.15 1.51 -8.43
N ARG A 83 -11.86 1.55 -8.08
CA ARG A 83 -10.77 0.89 -8.81
C ARG A 83 -10.88 -0.63 -8.83
N TYR A 84 -11.57 -1.23 -7.86
CA TYR A 84 -11.76 -2.68 -7.81
C TYR A 84 -13.22 -3.09 -7.98
N HIS A 85 -14.11 -2.16 -8.34
CA HIS A 85 -15.56 -2.39 -8.47
C HIS A 85 -16.16 -3.08 -7.24
N VAL A 86 -15.75 -2.65 -6.06
CA VAL A 86 -16.16 -3.25 -4.78
C VAL A 86 -17.55 -2.73 -4.41
N PRO A 87 -18.58 -3.59 -4.34
CA PRO A 87 -19.88 -3.19 -3.84
C PRO A 87 -19.76 -2.75 -2.38
N HIS A 88 -20.27 -1.57 -2.03
CA HIS A 88 -20.11 -1.04 -0.68
C HIS A 88 -21.30 -0.14 -0.31
N ASN A 89 -22.06 -0.61 0.67
CA ASN A 89 -23.25 0.01 1.23
C ASN A 89 -23.41 -0.39 2.72
N PRO A 90 -22.49 0.06 3.62
CA PRO A 90 -22.53 -0.31 5.02
C PRO A 90 -23.71 0.35 5.74
N ALA A 91 -24.18 -0.30 6.81
CA ALA A 91 -25.18 0.28 7.71
C ALA A 91 -24.69 1.59 8.35
N LEU A 92 -25.62 2.51 8.66
CA LEU A 92 -25.31 3.78 9.36
C LEU A 92 -24.68 3.55 10.76
N THR A 93 -25.00 2.42 11.41
CA THR A 93 -24.42 2.01 12.70
C THR A 93 -23.15 1.15 12.51
N HIS A 94 -22.32 1.47 11.51
CA HIS A 94 -21.09 0.74 11.24
C HIS A 94 -20.18 0.68 12.49
N LEU A 95 -19.45 -0.42 12.64
CA LEU A 95 -18.78 -0.95 13.84
C LEU A 95 -19.71 -1.77 14.76
N ARG A 96 -20.14 -2.93 14.27
CA ARG A 96 -20.84 -3.94 15.08
C ARG A 96 -19.85 -4.99 15.62
N LYS A 97 -20.24 -5.66 16.72
CA LYS A 97 -19.48 -6.80 17.24
C LYS A 97 -19.51 -7.93 16.23
N THR A 98 -18.35 -8.48 15.88
CA THR A 98 -18.22 -9.59 14.91
C THR A 98 -17.92 -10.93 15.57
N THR A 99 -17.78 -10.98 16.89
CA THR A 99 -17.35 -12.17 17.62
C THR A 99 -18.18 -13.42 17.30
N THR A 100 -19.51 -13.33 17.36
CA THR A 100 -20.39 -14.48 17.05
C THR A 100 -20.30 -14.90 15.57
N ALA A 101 -20.19 -13.94 14.65
CA ALA A 101 -20.03 -14.24 13.23
C ALA A 101 -18.69 -14.93 12.92
N LEU A 102 -17.60 -14.49 13.55
CA LEU A 102 -16.27 -15.07 13.38
C LEU A 102 -16.19 -16.49 13.97
N ARG A 103 -16.82 -16.68 15.14
CA ARG A 103 -16.97 -17.98 15.79
C ARG A 103 -17.74 -18.97 14.92
N LEU A 104 -18.87 -18.55 14.37
CA LEU A 104 -19.66 -19.35 13.43
C LEU A 104 -18.83 -19.79 12.20
N ILE A 105 -17.89 -18.98 11.71
CA ILE A 105 -16.98 -19.39 10.62
C ILE A 105 -16.04 -20.51 11.08
N LEU A 106 -15.55 -20.47 12.32
CA LEU A 106 -14.61 -21.46 12.86
C LEU A 106 -15.24 -22.84 13.06
N ASP A 107 -16.56 -22.91 13.25
CA ASP A 107 -17.32 -24.17 13.33
C ASP A 107 -17.35 -24.96 12.01
N PHE A 108 -16.99 -24.32 10.90
CA PHE A 108 -16.89 -24.98 9.60
C PHE A 108 -15.44 -25.36 9.26
N PRO A 109 -15.24 -26.49 8.54
CA PRO A 109 -13.94 -26.87 8.03
C PRO A 109 -13.43 -25.84 7.00
N ASN A 110 -12.13 -25.83 6.76
CA ASN A 110 -11.48 -24.80 5.93
C ASN A 110 -12.08 -24.73 4.51
N GLU A 111 -12.51 -25.84 3.92
CA GLU A 111 -13.15 -25.87 2.60
C GLU A 111 -14.51 -25.13 2.53
N ASP A 112 -15.24 -25.05 3.65
CA ASP A 112 -16.57 -24.45 3.72
C ASP A 112 -16.51 -22.96 4.16
N ARG A 113 -15.47 -22.57 4.90
CA ARG A 113 -15.26 -21.19 5.37
C ARG A 113 -15.37 -20.11 4.29
N PRO A 114 -14.85 -20.28 3.05
CA PRO A 114 -14.96 -19.25 2.01
C PRO A 114 -16.41 -18.89 1.70
N ALA A 115 -17.30 -19.89 1.61
CA ALA A 115 -18.70 -19.70 1.24
C ALA A 115 -19.43 -18.86 2.31
N LEU A 116 -19.29 -19.24 3.58
CA LEU A 116 -19.88 -18.51 4.69
C LEU A 116 -19.26 -17.11 4.85
N THR A 117 -17.95 -16.99 4.71
CA THR A 117 -17.23 -15.71 4.82
C THR A 117 -17.72 -14.71 3.77
N LYS A 118 -17.87 -15.12 2.51
CA LYS A 118 -18.45 -14.28 1.44
C LYS A 118 -19.87 -13.84 1.76
N ALA A 119 -20.70 -14.77 2.24
CA ALA A 119 -22.09 -14.49 2.59
C ALA A 119 -22.17 -13.45 3.73
N LEU A 120 -21.34 -13.59 4.78
CA LEU A 120 -21.26 -12.64 5.90
C LEU A 120 -20.75 -11.27 5.49
N TYR A 121 -19.70 -11.19 4.68
CA TYR A 121 -19.20 -9.91 4.16
C TYR A 121 -20.22 -9.21 3.27
N LYS A 122 -20.94 -9.93 2.39
CA LYS A 122 -22.03 -9.36 1.61
C LYS A 122 -23.14 -8.83 2.52
N ALA A 123 -23.56 -9.64 3.49
CA ALA A 123 -24.58 -9.26 4.46
C ALA A 123 -24.21 -7.96 5.21
N TYR A 124 -22.95 -7.84 5.65
CA TYR A 124 -22.46 -6.72 6.45
C TYR A 124 -22.18 -5.45 5.62
N TRP A 125 -21.44 -5.57 4.51
CA TRP A 125 -20.95 -4.43 3.73
C TRP A 125 -21.84 -4.02 2.57
N VAL A 126 -22.80 -4.84 2.15
CA VAL A 126 -23.65 -4.56 0.99
C VAL A 126 -25.12 -4.50 1.39
N ASP A 127 -25.59 -5.51 2.12
CA ASP A 127 -27.00 -5.64 2.48
C ASP A 127 -27.35 -4.93 3.81
N ALA A 128 -26.36 -4.35 4.49
CA ALA A 128 -26.50 -3.65 5.77
C ALA A 128 -27.18 -4.47 6.90
N LYS A 129 -27.13 -5.81 6.83
CA LYS A 129 -27.76 -6.72 7.80
C LYS A 129 -27.06 -6.68 9.16
N ASP A 130 -27.84 -6.91 10.22
CA ASP A 130 -27.31 -7.02 11.58
C ASP A 130 -26.77 -8.41 11.88
N ILE A 131 -25.45 -8.57 11.72
CA ILE A 131 -24.74 -9.82 12.02
C ILE A 131 -24.52 -10.08 13.52
N THR A 132 -25.12 -9.26 14.40
CA THR A 132 -25.18 -9.56 15.85
C THR A 132 -26.40 -10.38 16.23
N ASP A 133 -27.42 -10.44 15.36
CA ASP A 133 -28.61 -11.26 15.54
C ASP A 133 -28.35 -12.70 15.11
N HIS A 134 -28.55 -13.64 16.03
CA HIS A 134 -28.37 -15.07 15.81
C HIS A 134 -29.28 -15.63 14.71
N ASN A 135 -30.52 -15.14 14.57
CA ASN A 135 -31.41 -15.58 13.50
C ASN A 135 -30.89 -15.14 12.13
N VAL A 136 -30.39 -13.91 12.04
CA VAL A 136 -29.77 -13.39 10.82
C VAL A 136 -28.53 -14.21 10.46
N LEU A 137 -27.70 -14.60 11.43
CA LEU A 137 -26.54 -15.45 11.20
C LEU A 137 -26.91 -16.85 10.70
N LEU A 138 -27.94 -17.48 11.28
CA LEU A 138 -28.44 -18.78 10.80
C LEU A 138 -28.97 -18.69 9.38
N ASP A 139 -29.73 -17.64 9.06
CA ASP A 139 -30.25 -17.43 7.70
C ASP A 139 -29.13 -17.22 6.69
N ILE A 140 -28.10 -16.44 7.05
CA ILE A 140 -26.90 -16.26 6.21
C ILE A 140 -26.19 -17.59 6.00
N ALA A 141 -25.99 -18.39 7.06
CA ALA A 141 -25.31 -19.67 6.96
C ALA A 141 -26.09 -20.65 6.05
N ARG A 142 -27.42 -20.75 6.21
CA ARG A 142 -28.29 -21.58 5.36
C ARG A 142 -28.30 -21.12 3.91
N GLN A 143 -28.12 -19.83 3.65
CA GLN A 143 -28.06 -19.26 2.30
C GLN A 143 -26.64 -19.26 1.69
N SER A 144 -25.62 -19.67 2.45
CA SER A 144 -24.22 -19.64 2.01
C SER A 144 -23.88 -20.72 0.97
N GLY A 145 -24.75 -21.72 0.81
CA GLY A 145 -24.53 -22.88 -0.08
C GLY A 145 -23.86 -24.07 0.60
N ILE A 146 -23.52 -23.96 1.89
CA ILE A 146 -22.97 -25.08 2.66
C ILE A 146 -24.10 -26.05 3.04
N ALA A 147 -23.96 -27.33 2.67
CA ALA A 147 -25.00 -28.33 2.91
C ALA A 147 -25.25 -28.59 4.41
N SER A 148 -24.18 -28.69 5.20
CA SER A 148 -24.26 -28.87 6.66
C SER A 148 -24.89 -27.68 7.38
N ALA A 149 -24.89 -26.49 6.77
CA ALA A 149 -25.49 -25.30 7.36
C ALA A 149 -27.02 -25.38 7.47
N GLN A 150 -27.69 -26.25 6.69
CA GLN A 150 -29.14 -26.42 6.74
C GLN A 150 -29.62 -27.00 8.08
N ALA A 151 -28.78 -27.81 8.74
CA ALA A 151 -29.10 -28.45 10.00
C ALA A 151 -28.78 -27.57 11.23
N LEU A 152 -28.21 -26.37 11.04
CA LEU A 152 -27.84 -25.50 12.15
C LEU A 152 -29.07 -25.06 12.97
N THR A 153 -28.93 -25.15 14.29
CA THR A 153 -29.88 -24.63 15.28
C THR A 153 -29.22 -23.51 16.08
N MET A 154 -29.99 -22.88 16.98
CA MET A 154 -29.47 -21.87 17.91
C MET A 154 -28.38 -22.40 18.85
N ASP A 155 -28.29 -23.72 19.03
CA ASP A 155 -27.37 -24.35 19.97
C ASP A 155 -25.90 -24.09 19.62
N ILE A 156 -25.58 -23.87 18.33
CA ILE A 156 -24.22 -23.58 17.86
C ILE A 156 -23.61 -22.35 18.54
N PHE A 157 -24.43 -21.35 18.90
CA PHE A 157 -23.94 -20.11 19.51
C PHE A 157 -23.61 -20.24 21.00
N TYR A 158 -23.94 -21.37 21.62
CA TYR A 158 -23.71 -21.65 23.04
C TYR A 158 -22.56 -22.64 23.28
N ASP A 159 -22.02 -23.27 22.23
CA ASP A 159 -20.74 -23.99 22.31
C ASP A 159 -19.61 -22.98 22.55
N GLU A 160 -18.61 -23.30 23.38
CA GLU A 160 -17.46 -22.44 23.68
C GLU A 160 -16.14 -22.96 23.07
N THR A 161 -16.16 -24.05 22.31
CA THR A 161 -14.97 -24.61 21.67
C THR A 161 -14.37 -23.64 20.64
N ASP A 162 -15.23 -23.03 19.82
CA ASP A 162 -14.94 -21.96 18.85
C ASP A 162 -14.23 -20.72 19.44
N ARG A 163 -14.48 -20.40 20.71
CA ARG A 163 -13.90 -19.26 21.41
C ARG A 163 -12.40 -19.47 21.60
N LYS A 164 -11.99 -20.67 21.99
CA LYS A 164 -10.57 -21.01 22.14
C LYS A 164 -9.85 -20.97 20.79
N GLU A 165 -10.51 -21.40 19.72
CA GLU A 165 -9.96 -21.30 18.37
C GLU A 165 -9.80 -19.84 17.91
N LEU A 166 -10.77 -18.97 18.21
CA LEU A 166 -10.67 -17.54 17.90
C LEU A 166 -9.56 -16.85 18.69
N GLU A 167 -9.39 -17.20 19.97
CA GLU A 167 -8.29 -16.74 20.82
C GLU A 167 -6.92 -17.25 20.30
N ARG A 168 -6.85 -18.53 19.90
CA ARG A 168 -5.65 -19.13 19.29
C ARG A 168 -5.26 -18.41 18.00
N ALA A 169 -6.22 -18.16 17.10
CA ALA A 169 -6.00 -17.45 15.84
C ALA A 169 -5.51 -16.01 16.06
N ALA A 170 -6.04 -15.31 17.06
CA ALA A 170 -5.56 -13.98 17.43
C ALA A 170 -4.12 -14.00 17.98
N ASN A 171 -3.77 -14.96 18.82
CA ASN A 171 -2.39 -15.10 19.32
C ASN A 171 -1.41 -15.49 18.21
N ASP A 172 -1.83 -16.39 17.31
CA ASP A 172 -1.01 -16.85 16.18
C ASP A 172 -0.65 -15.69 15.22
N VAL A 173 -1.63 -14.88 14.81
CA VAL A 173 -1.36 -13.75 13.89
C VAL A 173 -0.47 -12.67 14.54
N ILE A 174 -0.55 -12.50 15.87
CA ILE A 174 0.31 -11.58 16.63
C ILE A 174 1.74 -12.14 16.72
N ALA A 175 1.88 -13.45 16.97
CA ALA A 175 3.18 -14.11 17.00
C ALA A 175 3.88 -14.02 15.63
N LYS A 176 3.11 -14.07 14.54
CA LYS A 176 3.58 -13.82 13.16
C LYS A 176 3.86 -12.33 12.86
N GLY A 177 3.66 -11.44 13.83
CA GLY A 177 4.05 -10.03 13.79
C GLY A 177 2.99 -9.06 13.27
N SER A 178 1.73 -9.48 13.13
CA SER A 178 0.74 -8.62 12.48
C SER A 178 0.25 -7.47 13.35
N PRO A 179 0.19 -6.24 12.83
CA PRO A 179 -0.44 -5.11 13.52
C PRO A 179 -1.96 -5.01 13.28
N GLY A 180 -2.55 -5.90 12.48
CA GLY A 180 -3.98 -5.89 12.16
C GLY A 180 -4.38 -6.86 11.05
N VAL A 181 -5.49 -6.57 10.37
CA VAL A 181 -5.98 -7.36 9.22
C VAL A 181 -6.36 -6.46 8.04
N PRO A 182 -6.41 -6.94 6.80
CA PRO A 182 -6.05 -8.31 6.38
C PRO A 182 -4.56 -8.56 6.51
N ALA A 183 -4.20 -9.79 6.86
CA ALA A 183 -2.81 -10.23 6.86
C ALA A 183 -2.69 -11.56 6.14
N PHE A 184 -1.54 -11.79 5.51
CA PHE A 184 -1.25 -12.96 4.71
C PHE A 184 0.08 -13.55 5.19
N TRP A 185 0.07 -14.82 5.54
CA TRP A 185 1.27 -15.53 5.97
C TRP A 185 1.67 -16.58 4.93
N VAL A 186 2.92 -16.51 4.48
CA VAL A 186 3.53 -17.46 3.55
C VAL A 186 4.62 -18.24 4.29
N GLU A 187 4.27 -19.42 4.79
CA GLU A 187 5.13 -20.29 5.62
C GLU A 187 6.42 -20.71 4.89
N ASP A 188 6.31 -20.99 3.59
CA ASP A 188 7.40 -21.48 2.75
C ASP A 188 8.41 -20.37 2.35
N GLU A 189 8.17 -19.10 2.66
CA GLU A 189 9.12 -18.04 2.35
C GLU A 189 10.31 -18.08 3.32
N VAL A 190 11.52 -18.05 2.76
CA VAL A 190 12.75 -17.89 3.52
C VAL A 190 13.40 -16.57 3.11
N TYR A 191 13.74 -15.74 4.10
CA TYR A 191 14.39 -14.46 3.85
C TYR A 191 15.52 -14.20 4.84
N THR A 192 16.45 -13.32 4.47
CA THR A 192 17.53 -12.86 5.34
C THR A 192 17.27 -11.39 5.67
N ASP A 193 17.26 -11.06 6.97
CA ASP A 193 17.06 -9.69 7.41
C ASP A 193 18.33 -8.83 7.26
N GLY A 194 18.23 -7.54 7.58
CA GLY A 194 19.34 -6.60 7.50
C GLY A 194 20.52 -6.90 8.45
N LYS A 195 20.36 -7.83 9.41
CA LYS A 195 21.41 -8.29 10.31
C LYS A 195 22.07 -9.59 9.82
N GLY A 196 21.63 -10.13 8.69
CA GLY A 196 22.11 -11.41 8.17
C GLY A 196 21.44 -12.63 8.79
N THR A 197 20.40 -12.46 9.62
CA THR A 197 19.66 -13.58 10.21
C THR A 197 18.67 -14.13 9.20
N GLN A 198 18.66 -15.44 9.01
CA GLN A 198 17.69 -16.13 8.18
C GLN A 198 16.40 -16.41 8.97
N HIS A 199 15.27 -16.15 8.35
CA HIS A 199 13.93 -16.34 8.89
C HIS A 199 13.14 -17.26 7.95
N GLN A 200 12.25 -18.07 8.51
CA GLN A 200 11.27 -18.86 7.79
C GLN A 200 9.87 -18.33 8.10
N GLY A 201 9.05 -18.24 7.06
CA GLY A 201 7.72 -17.68 7.12
C GLY A 201 7.72 -16.15 7.02
N ARG A 202 6.81 -15.60 6.23
CA ARG A 202 6.72 -14.16 6.01
C ARG A 202 5.29 -13.65 6.10
N LEU A 203 5.11 -12.58 6.89
CA LEU A 203 3.87 -11.84 6.97
C LEU A 203 3.82 -10.64 6.02
N TYR A 204 2.74 -10.54 5.25
CA TYR A 204 2.34 -9.38 4.49
C TYR A 204 1.05 -8.80 5.07
N TRP A 205 1.02 -7.50 5.37
CA TRP A 205 -0.12 -6.83 5.98
C TRP A 205 -0.73 -5.79 5.04
N GLY A 206 -2.04 -5.84 4.84
CA GLY A 206 -2.80 -4.92 3.99
C GLY A 206 -3.16 -5.51 2.61
N GLN A 207 -4.35 -5.18 2.12
CA GLN A 207 -4.86 -5.67 0.82
C GLN A 207 -4.03 -5.20 -0.39
N ASP A 208 -3.32 -4.08 -0.22
CA ASP A 208 -2.41 -3.48 -1.19
C ASP A 208 -1.04 -4.20 -1.23
N ARG A 209 -0.76 -5.10 -0.28
CA ARG A 209 0.43 -5.98 -0.29
C ARG A 209 0.20 -7.35 -0.90
N MET A 210 -1.01 -7.62 -1.39
CA MET A 210 -1.33 -8.88 -2.09
C MET A 210 -0.44 -9.12 -3.32
N LEU A 211 0.11 -8.06 -3.94
CA LEU A 211 1.05 -8.21 -5.06
C LEU A 211 2.35 -8.90 -4.62
N PHE A 212 2.81 -8.68 -3.38
CA PHE A 212 3.98 -9.35 -2.83
C PHE A 212 3.68 -10.81 -2.51
N VAL A 213 2.50 -11.08 -1.94
CA VAL A 213 2.01 -12.44 -1.69
C VAL A 213 1.98 -13.24 -2.98
N GLU A 214 1.39 -12.68 -4.05
CA GLU A 214 1.33 -13.32 -5.36
C GLU A 214 2.72 -13.53 -5.97
N ALA A 215 3.59 -12.51 -5.91
CA ALA A 215 4.95 -12.61 -6.41
C ALA A 215 5.73 -13.70 -5.68
N GLN A 216 5.63 -13.77 -4.35
CA GLN A 216 6.34 -14.76 -3.55
C GLN A 216 5.85 -16.17 -3.83
N LEU A 217 4.54 -16.40 -3.80
CA LEU A 217 3.98 -17.73 -4.08
C LEU A 217 4.30 -18.19 -5.50
N LYS A 218 4.32 -17.27 -6.47
CA LYS A 218 4.77 -17.55 -7.84
C LYS A 218 6.26 -17.88 -7.91
N ALA A 219 7.11 -17.19 -7.15
CA ALA A 219 8.52 -17.52 -7.02
C ALA A 219 8.72 -18.95 -6.49
N LEU A 220 7.99 -19.32 -5.44
CA LEU A 220 8.02 -20.66 -4.86
C LEU A 220 7.55 -21.72 -5.87
N GLN A 221 6.43 -21.48 -6.55
CA GLN A 221 5.89 -22.38 -7.58
C GLN A 221 6.89 -22.63 -8.72
N LEU A 222 7.60 -21.59 -9.14
CA LEU A 222 8.58 -21.64 -10.23
C LEU A 222 9.96 -22.12 -9.78
N GLY A 223 10.22 -22.22 -8.48
CA GLY A 223 11.56 -22.52 -7.94
C GLY A 223 12.60 -21.43 -8.24
N VAL A 224 12.17 -20.17 -8.31
CA VAL A 224 13.04 -19.01 -8.59
C VAL A 224 13.04 -18.01 -7.44
N SER A 225 14.02 -17.10 -7.42
CA SER A 225 14.00 -15.99 -6.48
C SER A 225 12.86 -15.01 -6.79
N PHE A 226 12.40 -14.27 -5.78
CA PHE A 226 11.38 -13.22 -5.95
C PHE A 226 11.67 -12.28 -7.12
N SER A 227 12.93 -11.85 -7.29
CA SER A 227 13.32 -10.90 -8.35
C SER A 227 13.29 -11.51 -9.75
N ALA A 228 13.34 -12.84 -9.86
CA ALA A 228 13.31 -13.59 -11.11
C ALA A 228 11.88 -13.97 -11.55
N VAL A 229 10.85 -13.63 -10.76
CA VAL A 229 9.45 -13.83 -11.15
C VAL A 229 9.15 -13.07 -12.45
N PRO A 230 8.77 -13.74 -13.54
CA PRO A 230 8.62 -13.08 -14.83
C PRO A 230 7.41 -12.15 -14.85
N ASN A 231 7.57 -10.99 -15.51
CA ASN A 231 6.55 -9.95 -15.66
C ASN A 231 6.02 -9.45 -14.31
N ILE A 232 6.89 -9.31 -13.30
CA ILE A 232 6.47 -8.98 -11.93
C ILE A 232 5.70 -7.64 -11.83
N SER A 233 5.93 -6.71 -12.77
CA SER A 233 5.19 -5.45 -12.83
C SER A 233 3.70 -5.63 -13.15
N SER A 234 3.31 -6.74 -13.79
CA SER A 234 1.90 -7.04 -14.07
C SER A 234 1.11 -7.46 -12.84
N LEU A 235 1.78 -7.81 -11.74
CA LEU A 235 1.12 -8.15 -10.47
C LEU A 235 0.60 -6.91 -9.74
N HIS A 236 1.12 -5.73 -10.06
CA HIS A 236 0.60 -4.48 -9.51
C HIS A 236 -0.69 -4.10 -10.25
N PRO A 237 -1.85 -4.03 -9.57
CA PRO A 237 -3.11 -3.80 -10.27
C PRO A 237 -3.13 -2.46 -10.98
N ARG A 238 -3.50 -2.44 -12.27
CA ARG A 238 -3.68 -1.25 -13.11
C ARG A 238 -5.10 -1.21 -13.67
N VAL A 239 -5.66 -0.02 -13.81
CA VAL A 239 -6.90 0.24 -14.56
C VAL A 239 -6.58 0.42 -16.03
N ILE A 240 -5.52 1.18 -16.33
CA ILE A 240 -5.10 1.48 -17.69
C ILE A 240 -3.78 0.77 -18.00
N TRP A 241 -3.88 -0.26 -18.84
CA TRP A 241 -2.72 -1.04 -19.31
C TRP A 241 -2.16 -0.54 -20.65
N LYS A 242 -2.99 0.16 -21.43
CA LYS A 242 -2.62 0.83 -22.69
C LYS A 242 -3.18 2.24 -22.63
N LEU A 243 -2.37 3.24 -22.96
CA LEU A 243 -2.81 4.64 -23.02
C LEU A 243 -4.01 4.76 -24.00
N PRO A 244 -5.20 5.22 -23.59
CA PRO A 244 -6.28 5.51 -24.51
C PRO A 244 -5.93 6.72 -25.40
N ASP A 245 -6.12 6.57 -26.71
CA ASP A 245 -5.62 7.45 -27.78
C ASP A 245 -6.44 8.75 -28.05
N PRO A 246 -7.03 9.40 -27.03
CA PRO A 246 -7.14 10.88 -27.11
C PRO A 246 -6.47 11.62 -25.95
N ILE A 247 -6.59 11.13 -24.71
CA ILE A 247 -5.93 11.72 -23.52
C ILE A 247 -4.41 11.55 -23.62
N ALA A 248 -3.95 10.48 -24.28
CA ALA A 248 -2.54 10.22 -24.55
C ALA A 248 -1.77 11.36 -25.25
N ARG A 249 -2.45 12.33 -25.88
CA ARG A 249 -1.82 13.46 -26.57
C ARG A 249 -1.69 14.75 -25.73
N SER A 250 -2.45 14.92 -24.64
CA SER A 250 -2.40 16.14 -23.82
C SER A 250 -1.24 16.09 -22.83
N ALA A 251 -0.57 17.21 -22.56
CA ALA A 251 0.46 17.25 -21.52
C ALA A 251 -0.12 16.86 -20.15
N VAL A 252 0.70 16.21 -19.33
CA VAL A 252 0.36 15.85 -17.95
C VAL A 252 1.46 16.35 -17.02
N LYS A 253 1.06 16.85 -15.85
CA LYS A 253 1.97 17.32 -14.83
C LYS A 253 1.81 16.48 -13.57
N LEU A 254 2.93 16.00 -13.05
CA LEU A 254 3.02 15.34 -11.75
C LEU A 254 3.74 16.25 -10.77
N GLU A 255 3.02 16.76 -9.78
CA GLU A 255 3.63 17.39 -8.62
C GLU A 255 4.09 16.28 -7.66
N PHE A 256 5.38 16.26 -7.32
CA PHE A 256 5.97 15.33 -6.37
C PHE A 256 6.40 16.07 -5.11
N TRP A 257 5.64 15.88 -4.04
CA TRP A 257 5.86 16.52 -2.74
C TRP A 257 6.74 15.64 -1.86
N PHE A 258 7.84 16.18 -1.36
CA PHE A 258 8.84 15.38 -0.66
C PHE A 258 9.60 16.10 0.45
N ASP A 259 10.16 15.29 1.34
CA ASP A 259 11.18 15.67 2.31
C ASP A 259 12.26 14.58 2.31
N PHE A 260 13.54 14.96 2.38
CA PHE A 260 14.66 14.02 2.47
C PHE A 260 14.63 13.17 3.75
N SER A 261 13.93 13.64 4.79
CA SER A 261 13.76 12.90 6.04
C SER A 261 12.82 11.70 5.93
N SER A 262 12.10 11.52 4.81
CA SER A 262 11.18 10.40 4.62
C SER A 262 11.80 9.30 3.75
N PRO A 263 11.98 8.08 4.28
CA PRO A 263 12.45 6.95 3.47
C PRO A 263 11.41 6.50 2.44
N TRP A 264 10.12 6.70 2.74
CA TRP A 264 9.05 6.46 1.77
C TRP A 264 9.13 7.46 0.60
N ALA A 265 9.54 8.70 0.87
CA ALA A 265 9.70 9.69 -0.20
C ALA A 265 10.92 9.36 -1.07
N PHE A 266 11.99 8.81 -0.49
CA PHE A 266 13.08 8.23 -1.26
C PHE A 266 12.58 7.12 -2.21
N LEU A 267 11.80 6.16 -1.71
CA LEU A 267 11.22 5.12 -2.58
C LEU A 267 10.33 5.73 -3.68
N GLY A 268 9.45 6.68 -3.35
CA GLY A 268 8.65 7.39 -4.36
C GLY A 268 9.50 8.10 -5.41
N TRP A 269 10.58 8.76 -4.98
CA TRP A 269 11.52 9.45 -5.87
C TRP A 269 12.22 8.48 -6.84
N THR A 270 12.60 7.28 -6.39
CA THR A 270 13.27 6.28 -7.26
C THR A 270 12.42 5.89 -8.48
N GLN A 271 11.10 6.08 -8.40
CA GLN A 271 10.16 5.72 -9.47
C GLN A 271 10.00 6.80 -10.55
N LEU A 272 10.36 8.06 -10.26
CA LEU A 272 10.06 9.20 -11.14
C LEU A 272 10.75 9.08 -12.51
N ASN A 273 11.95 8.51 -12.57
CA ASN A 273 12.64 8.31 -13.85
C ASN A 273 11.95 7.24 -14.72
N SER A 274 11.42 6.18 -14.12
CA SER A 274 10.60 5.20 -14.84
C SER A 274 9.34 5.86 -15.42
N LEU A 275 8.70 6.76 -14.68
CA LEU A 275 7.57 7.55 -15.19
C LEU A 275 7.99 8.44 -16.38
N ARG A 276 9.14 9.14 -16.30
CA ARG A 276 9.66 9.93 -17.43
C ARG A 276 9.88 9.08 -18.67
N LYS A 277 10.48 7.90 -18.52
CA LYS A 277 10.69 6.95 -19.63
C LYS A 277 9.35 6.46 -20.21
N MET A 278 8.37 6.20 -19.34
CA MET A 278 7.05 5.67 -19.73
C MET A 278 6.18 6.70 -20.47
N PHE A 279 6.17 7.96 -20.03
CA PHE A 279 5.29 9.00 -20.58
C PHE A 279 6.01 9.97 -21.53
N GLY A 280 7.34 9.92 -21.61
CA GLY A 280 8.15 10.72 -22.52
C GLY A 280 7.96 12.23 -22.31
N SER A 281 7.97 12.98 -23.40
CA SER A 281 7.82 14.44 -23.41
C SER A 281 6.45 14.94 -22.92
N ARG A 282 5.47 14.05 -22.79
CA ARG A 282 4.13 14.39 -22.29
C ARG A 282 4.13 14.70 -20.80
N LEU A 283 5.08 14.15 -20.04
CA LEU A 283 5.12 14.26 -18.58
C LEU A 283 6.09 15.35 -18.10
N GLU A 284 5.52 16.37 -17.49
CA GLU A 284 6.25 17.31 -16.64
C GLU A 284 6.22 16.81 -15.18
N ILE A 285 7.39 16.68 -14.54
CA ILE A 285 7.47 16.38 -13.11
C ILE A 285 7.98 17.61 -12.38
N VAL A 286 7.14 18.17 -11.51
CA VAL A 286 7.48 19.31 -10.64
C VAL A 286 7.85 18.81 -9.26
N MET A 287 9.11 19.03 -8.88
CA MET A 287 9.62 18.68 -7.56
C MET A 287 9.20 19.75 -6.54
N LYS A 288 8.46 19.36 -5.50
CA LYS A 288 7.92 20.26 -4.47
C LYS A 288 8.49 19.92 -3.09
N PRO A 289 9.70 20.41 -2.74
CA PRO A 289 10.27 20.18 -1.42
C PRO A 289 9.43 20.90 -0.37
N ILE A 290 9.12 20.20 0.72
CA ILE A 290 8.42 20.72 1.90
C ILE A 290 9.15 20.35 3.17
N LEU A 291 8.94 21.13 4.23
CA LEU A 291 9.47 20.80 5.54
C LEU A 291 8.44 19.94 6.30
N LEU A 292 8.59 18.62 6.24
CA LEU A 292 7.64 17.66 6.82
C LEU A 292 7.47 17.88 8.33
N GLY A 293 8.55 18.19 9.04
CA GLY A 293 8.47 18.48 10.48
C GLY A 293 7.63 19.71 10.81
N ALA A 294 7.61 20.74 9.95
CA ALA A 294 6.73 21.90 10.14
C ALA A 294 5.28 21.55 9.80
N LEU A 295 5.05 20.88 8.67
CA LEU A 295 3.72 20.38 8.28
C LEU A 295 3.10 19.52 9.40
N SER A 296 3.84 18.55 9.92
CA SER A 296 3.37 17.66 10.98
C SER A 296 2.95 18.44 12.24
N ARG A 297 3.64 19.53 12.61
CA ARG A 297 3.26 20.35 13.77
C ARG A 297 1.95 21.06 13.51
N GLU A 298 1.80 21.62 12.32
CA GLU A 298 0.65 22.42 11.94
C GLU A 298 -0.64 21.60 11.79
N ILE A 299 -0.54 20.35 11.35
CA ILE A 299 -1.70 19.44 11.20
C ILE A 299 -1.94 18.56 12.44
N GLY A 300 -1.15 18.72 13.51
CA GLY A 300 -1.26 17.89 14.73
C GLY A 300 -0.86 16.43 14.52
N ALA A 301 0.06 16.14 13.61
CA ALA A 301 0.63 14.81 13.43
C ALA A 301 1.83 14.58 14.38
N PRO A 302 2.08 13.33 14.80
CA PRO A 302 3.27 12.99 15.59
C PRO A 302 4.56 13.37 14.85
N MET A 303 5.50 14.02 15.54
CA MET A 303 6.83 14.34 15.00
C MET A 303 7.62 13.08 14.62
N MET A 304 7.45 12.00 15.38
CA MET A 304 8.04 10.69 15.12
C MET A 304 6.92 9.64 15.00
N PRO A 305 6.38 9.42 13.79
CA PRO A 305 5.27 8.48 13.59
C PRO A 305 5.56 7.06 14.09
N MET A 306 6.81 6.58 14.00
CA MET A 306 7.19 5.25 14.48
C MET A 306 7.09 5.13 16.01
N MET A 307 7.31 6.20 16.77
CA MET A 307 7.15 6.16 18.23
C MET A 307 5.69 6.19 18.67
N ALA A 308 4.78 6.56 17.76
CA ALA A 308 3.34 6.67 18.02
C ALA A 308 2.54 5.42 17.60
N VAL A 309 3.20 4.32 17.25
CA VAL A 309 2.56 3.06 16.85
C VAL A 309 3.11 1.88 17.65
N SER A 310 2.36 0.77 17.65
CA SER A 310 2.79 -0.48 18.29
C SER A 310 4.09 -1.02 17.69
N GLU A 311 4.79 -1.85 18.46
CA GLU A 311 6.02 -2.51 18.02
C GLU A 311 5.80 -3.33 16.75
N GLN A 312 4.70 -4.10 16.69
CA GLN A 312 4.31 -4.90 15.52
C GLN A 312 4.21 -4.02 14.27
N LYS A 313 3.57 -2.84 14.39
CA LYS A 313 3.41 -1.93 13.26
C LYS A 313 4.73 -1.28 12.84
N ARG A 314 5.60 -0.95 13.79
CA ARG A 314 6.96 -0.48 13.47
C ARG A 314 7.76 -1.54 12.71
N ASN A 315 7.79 -2.77 13.22
CA ASN A 315 8.55 -3.87 12.64
C ASN A 315 8.03 -4.19 11.23
N GLN A 316 6.70 -4.24 11.06
CA GLN A 316 6.09 -4.43 9.75
C GLN A 316 6.41 -3.28 8.79
N GLY A 317 6.53 -2.03 9.27
CA GLY A 317 6.94 -0.89 8.43
C GLY A 317 8.34 -1.03 7.83
N TYR A 318 9.30 -1.57 8.59
CA TYR A 318 10.64 -1.86 8.07
C TYR A 318 10.62 -2.99 7.04
N LEU A 319 9.91 -4.06 7.36
CA LEU A 319 9.74 -5.22 6.49
C LEU A 319 9.06 -4.84 5.17
N ASP A 320 8.02 -4.02 5.22
CA ASP A 320 7.32 -3.49 4.05
C ASP A 320 8.25 -2.66 3.14
N MET A 321 9.12 -1.86 3.75
CA MET A 321 10.11 -1.08 3.00
C MET A 321 11.10 -1.98 2.26
N VAL A 322 11.53 -3.08 2.89
CA VAL A 322 12.38 -4.10 2.23
C VAL A 322 11.63 -4.76 1.07
N ASP A 323 10.35 -5.07 1.24
CA ASP A 323 9.53 -5.67 0.17
C ASP A 323 9.38 -4.73 -1.03
N TRP A 324 9.13 -3.44 -0.79
CA TRP A 324 9.09 -2.45 -1.86
C TRP A 324 10.43 -2.27 -2.57
N VAL A 325 11.55 -2.24 -1.84
CA VAL A 325 12.89 -2.19 -2.45
C VAL A 325 13.13 -3.43 -3.31
N ARG A 326 12.80 -4.62 -2.80
CA ARG A 326 12.91 -5.89 -3.52
C ARG A 326 12.06 -5.88 -4.79
N TYR A 327 10.82 -5.40 -4.69
CA TYR A 327 9.87 -5.31 -5.79
C TYR A 327 10.31 -4.32 -6.87
N TRP A 328 10.63 -3.07 -6.50
CA TRP A 328 11.07 -2.07 -7.47
C TRP A 328 12.38 -2.46 -8.15
N ASN A 329 13.30 -3.09 -7.43
CA ASN A 329 14.52 -3.63 -8.04
C ASN A 329 14.21 -4.71 -9.09
N ALA A 330 13.25 -5.60 -8.82
CA ALA A 330 12.81 -6.62 -9.78
C ALA A 330 12.13 -6.00 -11.01
N VAL A 331 11.19 -5.07 -10.80
CA VAL A 331 10.49 -4.36 -11.88
C VAL A 331 11.48 -3.65 -12.80
N HIS A 332 12.34 -2.80 -12.24
CA HIS A 332 13.24 -2.01 -13.07
C HIS A 332 14.33 -2.85 -13.73
N GLY A 333 14.74 -3.96 -13.10
CA GLY A 333 15.66 -4.92 -13.71
C GLY A 333 15.06 -5.58 -14.95
N GLN A 334 13.78 -5.98 -14.89
CA GLN A 334 13.08 -6.60 -16.02
C GLN A 334 12.74 -5.58 -17.12
N GLU A 335 12.29 -4.38 -16.74
CA GLU A 335 11.89 -3.33 -17.69
C GLU A 335 13.07 -2.50 -18.21
N ARG A 336 14.28 -2.69 -17.68
CA ARG A 336 15.48 -1.88 -17.99
C ARG A 336 15.24 -0.38 -17.79
N THR A 337 14.39 -0.01 -16.83
CA THR A 337 14.03 1.39 -16.52
C THR A 337 14.89 2.00 -15.42
N MET A 338 15.70 1.18 -14.74
CA MET A 338 16.56 1.58 -13.65
C MET A 338 17.76 2.41 -14.12
N ASP A 339 18.14 3.44 -13.38
CA ASP A 339 19.46 4.07 -13.56
C ASP A 339 20.51 3.42 -12.66
N LYS A 340 20.13 3.11 -11.40
CA LYS A 340 20.95 2.40 -10.41
C LYS A 340 20.07 1.55 -9.51
N ARG A 341 20.55 0.35 -9.13
CA ARG A 341 19.93 -0.51 -8.11
C ARG A 341 19.66 0.27 -6.83
N ILE A 342 18.51 0.02 -6.23
CA ILE A 342 18.13 0.61 -4.94
C ILE A 342 18.81 -0.21 -3.86
N GLU A 343 19.76 0.39 -3.16
CA GLU A 343 20.51 -0.22 -2.06
C GLU A 343 20.10 0.44 -0.74
N PHE A 344 18.88 0.15 -0.29
CA PHE A 344 18.32 0.82 0.87
C PHE A 344 19.06 0.47 2.18
N ARG A 345 19.43 1.51 2.93
CA ARG A 345 19.96 1.44 4.30
C ARG A 345 19.20 2.42 5.17
N PHE A 346 18.59 1.92 6.24
CA PHE A 346 17.95 2.81 7.20
C PHE A 346 19.03 3.62 7.91
N THR A 347 18.75 4.91 8.16
CA THR A 347 19.76 5.80 8.75
C THR A 347 19.95 5.54 10.24
N ASP A 348 21.21 5.57 10.70
CA ASP A 348 21.54 5.48 12.14
C ASP A 348 21.18 6.77 12.89
N THR A 349 21.08 7.90 12.17
CA THR A 349 20.75 9.22 12.74
C THR A 349 19.36 9.64 12.27
N PHE A 350 18.33 9.21 12.99
CA PHE A 350 16.92 9.51 12.70
C PHE A 350 16.26 10.32 13.83
N PRO A 351 15.47 11.37 13.53
CA PRO A 351 15.11 11.88 12.21
C PRO A 351 16.21 12.73 11.56
N ILE A 352 16.30 12.68 10.23
CA ILE A 352 17.22 13.52 9.45
C ILE A 352 16.75 14.98 9.49
N ARG A 353 17.66 15.90 9.84
CA ARG A 353 17.40 17.35 9.82
C ARG A 353 17.52 17.89 8.39
N SER A 354 16.38 18.08 7.71
CA SER A 354 16.31 18.40 6.29
C SER A 354 16.22 19.87 5.83
N PRO A 355 16.06 20.93 6.66
CA PRO A 355 15.87 22.29 6.15
C PRO A 355 16.95 22.80 5.19
N VAL A 356 18.23 22.51 5.45
CA VAL A 356 19.33 22.90 4.53
C VAL A 356 19.23 22.09 3.24
N LEU A 357 19.04 20.76 3.35
CA LEU A 357 18.92 19.84 2.22
C LEU A 357 17.82 20.26 1.23
N LEU A 358 16.64 20.60 1.77
CA LEU A 358 15.48 21.04 0.99
C LEU A 358 15.74 22.35 0.28
N ARG A 359 16.44 23.29 0.93
CA ARG A 359 16.81 24.58 0.34
C ARG A 359 17.87 24.42 -0.76
N CYS A 360 18.82 23.50 -0.58
CA CYS A 360 19.74 23.12 -1.66
C CYS A 360 18.97 22.59 -2.88
N ALA A 361 17.98 21.72 -2.67
CA ALA A 361 17.15 21.19 -3.75
C ALA A 361 16.28 22.26 -4.46
N ILE A 362 15.92 23.36 -3.78
CA ILE A 362 15.24 24.51 -4.39
C ILE A 362 16.19 25.30 -5.30
N VAL A 363 17.45 25.45 -4.90
CA VAL A 363 18.46 26.19 -5.67
C VAL A 363 18.94 25.36 -6.86
N ASP A 364 19.30 24.10 -6.62
CA ASP A 364 19.81 23.19 -7.63
C ASP A 364 19.14 21.80 -7.50
N PRO A 365 18.09 21.52 -8.29
CA PRO A 365 17.46 20.20 -8.32
C PRO A 365 18.42 19.06 -8.69
N GLY A 366 19.56 19.35 -9.33
CA GLY A 366 20.62 18.38 -9.62
C GLY A 366 21.24 17.75 -8.38
N CYS A 367 21.12 18.38 -7.20
CA CYS A 367 21.59 17.81 -5.95
C CYS A 367 20.66 16.75 -5.34
N ILE A 368 19.40 16.65 -5.80
CA ILE A 368 18.39 15.74 -5.22
C ILE A 368 18.85 14.27 -5.24
N PRO A 369 19.34 13.70 -6.37
CA PRO A 369 19.83 12.32 -6.39
C PRO A 369 21.01 12.11 -5.42
N VAL A 370 21.91 13.08 -5.34
CA VAL A 370 23.10 13.03 -4.49
C VAL A 370 22.71 12.95 -3.02
N ILE A 371 21.81 13.85 -2.58
CA ILE A 371 21.34 13.93 -1.19
C ILE A 371 20.53 12.68 -0.82
N TYR A 372 19.59 12.25 -1.67
CA TYR A 372 18.77 11.08 -1.37
C TYR A 372 19.59 9.80 -1.20
N ARG A 373 20.57 9.58 -2.08
CA ARG A 373 21.43 8.40 -2.05
C ARG A 373 22.38 8.46 -0.85
N ALA A 374 22.89 9.65 -0.50
CA ALA A 374 23.67 9.86 0.70
C ALA A 374 22.88 9.51 1.99
N CYS A 375 21.61 9.92 2.09
CA CYS A 375 20.73 9.56 3.21
C CYS A 375 20.47 8.05 3.30
N TRP A 376 19.94 7.48 2.22
CA TRP A 376 19.20 6.22 2.28
C TRP A 376 19.90 5.04 1.62
N GLU A 377 21.10 5.24 1.06
CA GLU A 377 21.94 4.14 0.57
C GLU A 377 23.31 4.12 1.20
N GLU A 378 23.86 5.29 1.52
CA GLU A 378 25.20 5.40 2.10
C GLU A 378 25.16 5.58 3.62
N ASN A 379 23.98 5.81 4.20
CA ASN A 379 23.78 6.04 5.64
C ASN A 379 24.71 7.15 6.19
N LEU A 380 24.79 8.26 5.46
CA LEU A 380 25.59 9.42 5.88
C LEU A 380 24.74 10.38 6.71
N ASP A 381 25.31 10.92 7.80
CA ASP A 381 24.72 12.05 8.53
C ASP A 381 24.93 13.36 7.74
N ILE A 382 24.17 13.51 6.67
CA ILE A 382 24.23 14.70 5.82
C ILE A 382 23.56 15.94 6.45
N ALA A 383 23.11 15.84 7.71
CA ALA A 383 22.76 17.02 8.48
C ALA A 383 24.01 17.78 8.96
N ASP A 384 25.19 17.16 8.96
CA ASP A 384 26.48 17.85 9.03
C ASP A 384 26.83 18.44 7.66
N GLU A 385 26.88 19.77 7.59
CA GLU A 385 27.16 20.51 6.36
C GLU A 385 28.53 20.17 5.76
N ARG A 386 29.50 19.71 6.55
CA ARG A 386 30.82 19.28 6.04
C ARG A 386 30.71 17.97 5.26
N ILE A 387 29.95 17.01 5.78
CA ILE A 387 29.69 15.73 5.11
C ILE A 387 28.90 15.98 3.82
N LEU A 388 27.85 16.81 3.91
CA LEU A 388 27.05 17.22 2.76
C LEU A 388 27.91 17.93 1.70
N ALA A 389 28.76 18.88 2.09
CA ALA A 389 29.64 19.61 1.17
C ALA A 389 30.60 18.67 0.44
N GLY A 390 31.25 17.75 1.16
CA GLY A 390 32.13 16.75 0.56
C GLY A 390 31.38 15.87 -0.45
N LYS A 391 30.16 15.45 -0.09
CA LYS A 391 29.32 14.63 -0.98
C LYS A 391 28.88 15.38 -2.24
N LEU A 392 28.44 16.63 -2.11
CA LEU A 392 28.09 17.50 -3.24
C LEU A 392 29.29 17.76 -4.14
N ALA A 393 30.46 18.05 -3.57
CA ALA A 393 31.69 18.29 -4.31
C ALA A 393 32.11 17.05 -5.12
N SER A 394 31.99 15.84 -4.55
CA SER A 394 32.26 14.58 -5.29
C SER A 394 31.33 14.36 -6.49
N ALA A 395 30.17 15.03 -6.51
CA ALA A 395 29.23 15.02 -7.63
C ALA A 395 29.42 16.20 -8.60
N GLY A 396 30.47 17.01 -8.40
CA GLY A 396 30.76 18.19 -9.23
C GLY A 396 29.91 19.42 -8.91
N ILE A 397 29.22 19.44 -7.77
CA ILE A 397 28.37 20.55 -7.33
C ILE A 397 29.18 21.47 -6.40
N ASP A 398 29.22 22.77 -6.71
CA ASP A 398 29.84 23.78 -5.85
C ASP A 398 29.00 23.97 -4.56
N ALA A 399 29.39 23.23 -3.52
CA ALA A 399 28.71 23.24 -2.24
C ALA A 399 28.72 24.63 -1.57
N ALA A 400 29.79 25.40 -1.72
CA ALA A 400 29.91 26.71 -1.08
C ALA A 400 28.92 27.71 -1.70
N SER A 401 28.86 27.77 -3.04
CA SER A 401 27.87 28.58 -3.75
C SER A 401 26.44 28.13 -3.45
N LEU A 402 26.21 26.81 -3.45
CA LEU A 402 24.89 26.24 -3.18
C LEU A 402 24.39 26.59 -1.77
N PHE A 403 25.22 26.46 -0.73
CA PHE A 403 24.85 26.81 0.65
C PHE A 403 24.60 28.30 0.84
N ALA A 404 25.39 29.16 0.19
CA ALA A 404 25.18 30.60 0.21
C ALA A 404 23.80 30.96 -0.35
N GLN A 405 23.46 30.42 -1.52
CA GLN A 405 22.14 30.63 -2.15
C GLN A 405 20.99 30.02 -1.33
N ALA A 406 21.17 28.80 -0.80
CA ALA A 406 20.19 28.11 0.03
C ALA A 406 19.91 28.84 1.36
N SER A 407 20.83 29.72 1.80
CA SER A 407 20.69 30.52 3.01
C SER A 407 19.94 31.85 2.81
N THR A 408 19.72 32.25 1.56
CA THR A 408 19.00 33.48 1.23
C THR A 408 17.55 33.46 1.73
N GLN A 409 17.00 34.64 2.02
CA GLN A 409 15.63 34.78 2.49
C GLN A 409 14.62 34.30 1.44
N ARG A 410 14.86 34.60 0.16
CA ARG A 410 14.06 34.12 -0.98
C ARG A 410 13.87 32.60 -0.96
N VAL A 411 14.94 31.82 -0.78
CA VAL A 411 14.87 30.35 -0.80
C VAL A 411 14.15 29.80 0.44
N LYS A 412 14.37 30.42 1.60
CA LYS A 412 13.61 30.09 2.83
C LYS A 412 12.12 30.32 2.64
N ASP A 413 11.74 31.40 1.97
CA ASP A 413 10.33 31.74 1.73
C ASP A 413 9.70 30.80 0.71
N ILE A 414 10.41 30.35 -0.32
CA ILE A 414 9.92 29.31 -1.24
C ILE A 414 9.59 28.01 -0.47
N LEU A 415 10.47 27.57 0.43
CA LEU A 415 10.21 26.37 1.24
C LEU A 415 8.99 26.53 2.16
N ARG A 416 8.81 27.71 2.75
CA ARG A 416 7.63 28.03 3.58
C ARG A 416 6.36 28.03 2.75
N VAL A 417 6.37 28.69 1.59
CA VAL A 417 5.23 28.74 0.66
C VAL A 417 4.84 27.33 0.20
N ASN A 418 5.81 26.49 -0.20
CA ASN A 418 5.53 25.09 -0.52
C ASN A 418 4.91 24.34 0.66
N THR A 419 5.45 24.51 1.88
CA THR A 419 4.93 23.81 3.06
C THR A 419 3.50 24.26 3.40
N GLN A 420 3.22 25.55 3.27
CA GLN A 420 1.87 26.10 3.44
C GLN A 420 0.90 25.59 2.37
N GLU A 421 1.31 25.59 1.09
CA GLU A 421 0.49 25.03 0.01
C GLU A 421 0.18 23.55 0.25
N ALA A 422 1.14 22.76 0.74
CA ALA A 422 0.91 21.35 1.06
C ALA A 422 -0.17 21.19 2.15
N LYS A 423 -0.11 22.02 3.20
CA LYS A 423 -1.14 22.05 4.25
C LYS A 423 -2.51 22.44 3.70
N ASP A 424 -2.57 23.48 2.88
CA ASP A 424 -3.83 23.97 2.29
C ASP A 424 -4.47 22.92 1.37
N LEU A 425 -3.66 22.10 0.71
CA LEU A 425 -4.10 20.94 -0.08
C LEU A 425 -4.47 19.70 0.76
N GLY A 426 -4.30 19.75 2.08
CA GLY A 426 -4.60 18.65 2.99
C GLY A 426 -3.55 17.54 3.00
N ILE A 427 -2.33 17.76 2.49
CA ILE A 427 -1.23 16.78 2.55
C ILE A 427 -0.91 16.46 4.01
N CYS A 428 -0.87 15.16 4.33
CA CYS A 428 -0.58 14.69 5.69
C CYS A 428 0.79 14.00 5.84
N GLY A 429 1.56 13.92 4.76
CA GLY A 429 2.88 13.27 4.74
C GLY A 429 3.50 13.20 3.35
N VAL A 430 4.68 12.59 3.25
CA VAL A 430 5.41 12.44 1.99
C VAL A 430 5.89 11.00 1.76
N PRO A 431 5.95 10.51 0.50
CA PRO A 431 5.70 11.27 -0.72
C PRO A 431 4.21 11.51 -0.92
N SER A 432 3.87 12.66 -1.49
CA SER A 432 2.53 12.94 -1.98
C SER A 432 2.57 13.37 -3.44
N TYR A 433 1.50 13.09 -4.17
CA TYR A 433 1.41 13.34 -5.60
C TYR A 433 0.11 14.06 -5.94
N ARG A 434 0.17 14.92 -6.97
CA ARG A 434 -1.02 15.45 -7.65
C ARG A 434 -0.79 15.40 -9.15
N VAL A 435 -1.74 14.85 -9.88
CA VAL A 435 -1.72 14.79 -11.35
C VAL A 435 -2.59 15.90 -11.91
N SER A 436 -2.07 16.65 -12.87
CA SER A 436 -2.84 17.64 -13.62
C SER A 436 -2.82 17.32 -15.12
N TYR A 437 -3.88 17.66 -15.82
CA TYR A 437 -4.04 17.48 -17.27
C TYR A 437 -4.27 18.83 -17.92
N GLY A 438 -3.61 19.09 -19.05
CA GLY A 438 -3.72 20.37 -19.73
C GLY A 438 -2.62 20.58 -20.77
N ASN A 439 -2.20 21.84 -20.89
CA ASN A 439 -1.03 22.27 -21.65
C ASN A 439 -0.06 23.01 -20.71
N ALA A 440 1.11 23.40 -21.22
CA ALA A 440 2.14 24.04 -20.38
C ALA A 440 1.65 25.33 -19.69
N ASP A 441 0.73 26.05 -20.32
CA ASP A 441 0.23 27.35 -19.88
C ASP A 441 -1.03 27.26 -18.99
N ASP A 442 -1.76 26.14 -19.04
CA ASP A 442 -3.01 25.94 -18.32
C ASP A 442 -3.25 24.45 -17.93
N TRP A 443 -3.63 24.26 -16.66
CA TRP A 443 -3.82 22.94 -16.02
C TRP A 443 -5.23 22.84 -15.41
N PRO A 444 -6.29 22.79 -16.26
CA PRO A 444 -7.67 22.95 -15.82
C PRO A 444 -8.19 21.78 -14.97
N THR A 445 -7.65 20.58 -15.19
CA THR A 445 -8.09 19.37 -14.49
C THR A 445 -7.00 18.90 -13.53
N LYS A 446 -7.34 18.72 -12.26
CA LYS A 446 -6.43 18.22 -11.22
C LYS A 446 -7.06 17.03 -10.51
N SER A 447 -6.26 15.99 -10.28
CA SER A 447 -6.65 14.90 -9.40
C SER A 447 -6.72 15.38 -7.94
N GLY A 448 -7.34 14.57 -7.08
CA GLY A 448 -7.10 14.66 -5.64
C GLY A 448 -5.64 14.35 -5.29
N ILE A 449 -5.28 14.56 -4.01
CA ILE A 449 -3.98 14.19 -3.48
C ILE A 449 -3.88 12.67 -3.32
N LEU A 450 -2.72 12.12 -3.72
CA LEU A 450 -2.31 10.75 -3.49
C LEU A 450 -1.19 10.78 -2.46
N TRP A 451 -1.20 9.88 -1.48
CA TRP A 451 -0.21 9.85 -0.41
C TRP A 451 0.35 8.44 -0.23
N GLY A 452 1.68 8.33 -0.21
CA GLY A 452 2.38 7.06 -0.08
C GLY A 452 2.98 6.57 -1.40
N GLN A 453 4.13 5.92 -1.33
CA GLN A 453 4.78 5.35 -2.53
C GLN A 453 4.03 4.13 -3.08
N ASP A 454 3.19 3.51 -2.26
CA ASP A 454 2.30 2.40 -2.59
C ASP A 454 1.09 2.81 -3.45
N GLU A 455 0.87 4.13 -3.65
CA GLU A 455 -0.11 4.67 -4.60
C GLU A 455 0.46 4.83 -6.03
N MET A 456 1.67 4.32 -6.31
CA MET A 456 2.37 4.51 -7.59
C MET A 456 1.58 3.96 -8.80
N ASN A 457 0.79 2.90 -8.64
CA ASN A 457 -0.09 2.42 -9.72
C ASN A 457 -1.25 3.37 -10.01
N VAL A 458 -1.78 4.04 -8.98
CA VAL A 458 -2.81 5.06 -9.13
C VAL A 458 -2.23 6.28 -9.84
N VAL A 459 -1.02 6.72 -9.45
CA VAL A 459 -0.27 7.77 -10.16
C VAL A 459 -0.14 7.41 -11.64
N LYS A 460 0.31 6.19 -11.95
CA LYS A 460 0.48 5.72 -13.33
C LYS A 460 -0.84 5.71 -14.11
N ASP A 461 -1.95 5.34 -13.49
CA ASP A 461 -3.25 5.32 -14.17
C ASP A 461 -3.82 6.70 -14.41
N LEU A 462 -3.69 7.61 -13.44
CA LEU A 462 -4.05 9.01 -13.65
C LEU A 462 -3.19 9.61 -14.77
N LEU A 463 -1.87 9.46 -14.75
CA LEU A 463 -1.03 9.90 -15.88
C LEU A 463 -1.43 9.26 -17.23
N ALA A 464 -1.96 8.04 -17.18
CA ALA A 464 -2.49 7.34 -18.34
C ALA A 464 -3.89 7.81 -18.78
N GLY A 465 -4.55 8.68 -18.02
CA GLY A 465 -5.84 9.28 -18.36
C GLY A 465 -7.03 8.71 -17.61
N TRP A 466 -6.82 7.91 -16.57
CA TRP A 466 -7.91 7.40 -15.73
C TRP A 466 -8.62 8.56 -15.04
N ASN A 467 -9.96 8.53 -15.05
CA ASN A 467 -10.75 9.57 -14.40
C ASN A 467 -11.61 8.97 -13.30
N GLU A 468 -11.24 9.27 -12.05
CA GLU A 468 -11.92 8.82 -10.83
C GLU A 468 -13.41 9.24 -10.77
N GLU A 469 -13.84 10.27 -11.51
CA GLU A 469 -15.21 10.76 -11.54
C GLU A 469 -16.05 10.15 -12.67
N LYS A 470 -15.44 9.66 -13.75
CA LYS A 470 -16.16 9.18 -14.94
C LYS A 470 -16.16 7.66 -15.12
N ASP A 471 -15.14 6.96 -14.62
CA ASP A 471 -14.95 5.54 -14.92
C ASP A 471 -15.65 4.64 -13.90
N TYR A 472 -16.89 4.26 -14.21
CA TYR A 472 -17.64 3.19 -13.51
C TYR A 472 -17.41 1.79 -14.12
N TYR A 473 -16.79 1.65 -15.30
CA TYR A 473 -16.87 0.39 -16.09
C TYR A 473 -15.58 -0.25 -16.59
N SER A 474 -14.38 0.27 -16.29
CA SER A 474 -13.15 -0.38 -16.76
C SER A 474 -12.22 -0.73 -15.62
N VAL A 475 -12.19 -1.99 -15.21
CA VAL A 475 -11.00 -2.56 -14.57
C VAL A 475 -10.69 -3.86 -15.30
N ALA A 476 -9.52 -3.90 -15.93
CA ALA A 476 -9.02 -5.11 -16.55
C ALA A 476 -8.55 -6.10 -15.47
N ARG A 477 -8.88 -7.38 -15.65
CA ARG A 477 -8.33 -8.48 -14.86
C ARG A 477 -6.80 -8.45 -14.97
N VAL A 478 -6.11 -8.83 -13.89
CA VAL A 478 -4.65 -9.07 -13.92
C VAL A 478 -4.38 -10.08 -15.04
N ARG A 479 -3.50 -9.72 -15.99
CA ARG A 479 -3.22 -10.53 -17.19
C ARG A 479 -2.98 -11.98 -16.80
N ASP A 480 -3.84 -12.86 -17.28
CA ASP A 480 -3.58 -14.30 -17.28
C ASP A 480 -2.70 -14.63 -18.50
N ASN A 481 -1.81 -15.60 -18.36
CA ASN A 481 -0.93 -16.03 -19.45
C ASN A 481 -1.68 -16.73 -20.59
N SER A 482 -3.00 -16.91 -20.46
CA SER A 482 -3.92 -17.48 -21.44
C SER A 482 -4.31 -16.50 -22.57
N ASP A 483 -4.12 -15.19 -22.40
CA ASP A 483 -4.53 -14.16 -23.38
C ASP A 483 -3.62 -14.02 -24.62
N LYS A 484 -2.72 -14.98 -24.88
CA LYS A 484 -1.83 -14.95 -26.05
C LYS A 484 -2.45 -15.45 -27.35
N ASN A 485 -3.71 -15.89 -27.38
CA ASN A 485 -4.33 -16.48 -28.57
C ASN A 485 -5.43 -15.68 -29.27
N GLU A 486 -5.84 -14.51 -28.77
CA GLU A 486 -6.83 -13.68 -29.48
C GLU A 486 -6.16 -12.61 -30.34
N SER A 487 -5.53 -13.03 -31.44
CA SER A 487 -5.14 -12.12 -32.53
C SER A 487 -5.06 -12.82 -33.89
N LYS A 488 -6.05 -13.66 -34.20
CA LYS A 488 -6.29 -14.15 -35.57
C LYS A 488 -7.77 -14.45 -35.79
N GLU A 489 -8.58 -13.41 -35.96
CA GLU A 489 -9.79 -13.44 -36.80
C GLU A 489 -10.47 -12.06 -36.72
N GLY A 490 -10.60 -11.39 -37.86
CA GLY A 490 -11.22 -10.06 -37.91
C GLY A 490 -10.69 -9.13 -39.00
N ALA A 491 -10.26 -9.66 -40.14
CA ALA A 491 -10.16 -8.88 -41.38
C ALA A 491 -11.33 -9.31 -42.28
N LYS A 492 -12.44 -8.58 -42.18
CA LYS A 492 -13.40 -8.38 -43.27
C LYS A 492 -14.24 -7.14 -42.97
N LEU A 493 -13.92 -6.10 -43.74
CA LEU A 493 -14.55 -4.80 -43.96
C LEU A 493 -14.41 -3.75 -42.85
#